data_AF-A0A2S9FMV2-F1
#
_entry.id   AF-A0A2S9FMV2-F1
#
_cell.length_a   1.000
_cell.length_b   1.000
_cell.length_c   1.000
_cell.angle_alpha   90.00
_cell.angle_beta   90.00
_cell.angle_gamma   90.00
#
_symmetry.space_group_name_H-M   'P 1'
#
loop_
_entity.id
_entity.type
_entity.pdbx_description
1 polymer ?
#
loop_
_entity_poly.entity_id
_entity_poly.type
_entity_poly.pdbx_seq_one_letter_code
_entity_poly.pdbx_strand_id
1 'polypeptide(L)'
;TEMDIDHPQALVPVLTVGLSGQTPARFEDFSLPARVGAKTDDQIRKGASVRDLLDFLGVPPSARPVVVAAFEDARTYVEIVAGQHRDGHRVSTDVGVSVVDTTLGRVLVSPSKAFDGEWISTFVPGVPIAIAAAV
;
A
#
# COMPACT_ATOMS: atom_id res chain seq x y z
N THR A 1 -13.68 -18.28 -12.59
CA THR A 1 -14.28 -17.23 -13.43
C THR A 1 -13.16 -16.42 -14.02
N GLU A 2 -13.11 -16.32 -15.35
CA GLU A 2 -12.21 -15.41 -16.08
C GLU A 2 -12.92 -14.05 -16.20
N MET A 3 -12.18 -12.95 -16.09
CA MET A 3 -12.70 -11.59 -16.23
C MET A 3 -12.12 -10.96 -17.49
N ASP A 4 -12.98 -10.46 -18.37
CA ASP A 4 -12.56 -9.71 -19.56
C ASP A 4 -12.31 -8.25 -19.15
N ILE A 5 -11.03 -7.89 -18.98
CA ILE A 5 -10.58 -6.55 -18.62
C ILE A 5 -9.51 -6.11 -19.62
N ASP A 6 -9.85 -5.13 -20.45
CA ASP A 6 -9.02 -4.63 -21.55
C ASP A 6 -8.17 -3.40 -21.18
N HIS A 7 -8.42 -2.79 -20.01
CA HIS A 7 -7.72 -1.61 -19.55
C HIS A 7 -7.40 -1.66 -18.04
N PRO A 8 -6.18 -1.30 -17.59
CA PRO A 8 -5.79 -1.37 -16.16
C PRO A 8 -6.73 -0.61 -15.22
N GLN A 9 -7.29 0.51 -15.65
CA GLN A 9 -8.26 1.26 -14.82
C GLN A 9 -9.55 0.49 -14.53
N ALA A 10 -9.95 -0.45 -15.41
CA ALA A 10 -11.14 -1.27 -15.19
C ALA A 10 -10.92 -2.33 -14.09
N LEU A 11 -9.66 -2.60 -13.68
CA LEU A 11 -9.38 -3.39 -12.48
C LEU A 11 -9.66 -2.62 -11.18
N VAL A 12 -9.57 -1.29 -11.16
CA VAL A 12 -9.65 -0.51 -9.91
C VAL A 12 -10.95 -0.77 -9.12
N PRO A 13 -12.15 -0.81 -9.72
CA PRO A 13 -13.37 -1.18 -8.99
C PRO A 13 -13.32 -2.60 -8.41
N VAL A 14 -12.70 -3.55 -9.13
CA VAL A 14 -12.55 -4.95 -8.68
C VAL A 14 -11.61 -5.03 -7.50
N LEU A 15 -10.46 -4.36 -7.58
CA LEU A 15 -9.45 -4.33 -6.52
C LEU A 15 -9.98 -3.66 -5.24
N THR A 16 -10.88 -2.69 -5.39
CA THR A 16 -11.34 -1.86 -4.27
C THR A 16 -12.73 -2.20 -3.74
N VAL A 17 -13.41 -3.21 -4.32
CA VAL A 17 -14.78 -3.61 -3.93
C VAL A 17 -14.88 -4.08 -2.48
N GLY A 18 -13.82 -4.69 -1.95
CA GLY A 18 -13.77 -5.18 -0.56
C GLY A 18 -13.36 -4.11 0.45
N LEU A 19 -13.11 -2.88 0.01
CA LEU A 19 -12.69 -1.77 0.87
C LEU A 19 -13.89 -0.95 1.34
N SER A 20 -13.64 0.05 2.19
CA SER A 20 -14.66 0.89 2.82
C SER A 20 -15.19 2.02 1.91
N GLY A 21 -14.77 2.08 0.64
CA GLY A 21 -15.24 3.09 -0.32
C GLY A 21 -14.72 4.51 -0.04
N GLN A 22 -13.56 4.65 0.58
CA GLN A 22 -12.99 5.95 0.94
C GLN A 22 -12.51 6.73 -0.29
N THR A 23 -12.61 8.06 -0.22
CA THR A 23 -11.97 8.97 -1.20
C THR A 23 -10.45 8.97 -1.00
N PRO A 24 -9.63 9.32 -2.02
CA PRO A 24 -8.19 9.46 -1.85
C PRO A 24 -7.82 10.38 -0.69
N ALA A 25 -6.87 9.94 0.15
CA ALA A 25 -6.34 10.75 1.24
C ALA A 25 -5.58 11.98 0.70
N ARG A 26 -5.32 12.96 1.58
CA ARG A 26 -4.58 14.19 1.24
C ARG A 26 -3.35 14.32 2.11
N PHE A 27 -2.19 14.07 1.53
CA PHE A 27 -0.88 14.17 2.18
C PHE A 27 0.21 14.26 1.11
N GLU A 28 1.43 14.61 1.50
CA GLU A 28 2.58 14.56 0.60
C GLU A 28 3.12 13.14 0.50
N ASP A 29 3.43 12.71 -0.72
CA ASP A 29 4.02 11.40 -0.98
C ASP A 29 5.30 11.21 -0.16
N PHE A 30 5.51 9.99 0.34
CA PHE A 30 6.73 9.64 1.05
C PHE A 30 7.11 8.18 0.80
N SER A 31 8.38 7.85 1.03
CA SER A 31 8.90 6.50 0.82
C SER A 31 9.71 6.04 2.02
N LEU A 32 9.71 4.74 2.26
CA LEU A 32 10.54 4.09 3.26
C LEU A 32 10.98 2.70 2.79
N PRO A 33 12.13 2.19 3.23
CA PRO A 33 12.52 0.82 2.92
C PRO A 33 11.46 -0.17 3.42
N ALA A 34 11.02 -1.09 2.56
CA ALA A 34 9.94 -2.04 2.86
C ALA A 34 10.22 -2.86 4.13
N ARG A 35 11.49 -3.22 4.36
CA ARG A 35 11.92 -3.91 5.59
C ARG A 35 11.75 -3.06 6.86
N VAL A 36 11.88 -1.74 6.75
CA VAL A 36 11.65 -0.81 7.87
C VAL A 36 10.15 -0.77 8.16
N GLY A 37 9.31 -0.65 7.12
CA GLY A 37 7.85 -0.70 7.27
C GLY A 37 7.36 -2.00 7.93
N ALA A 38 7.84 -3.15 7.47
CA ALA A 38 7.49 -4.45 8.05
C ALA A 38 7.94 -4.59 9.51
N LYS A 39 9.15 -4.11 9.84
CA LYS A 39 9.66 -4.12 11.22
C LYS A 39 8.81 -3.22 12.13
N THR A 40 8.41 -2.05 11.64
CA THR A 40 7.55 -1.13 12.37
C THR A 40 6.16 -1.70 12.60
N ASP A 41 5.56 -2.33 11.58
CA ASP A 41 4.27 -3.02 11.73
C ASP A 41 4.35 -4.12 12.82
N ASP A 42 5.43 -4.90 12.85
CA ASP A 42 5.68 -5.89 13.91
C ASP A 42 5.83 -5.26 15.31
N GLN A 43 6.53 -4.13 15.42
CA GLN A 43 6.66 -3.39 16.68
C GLN A 43 5.32 -2.86 17.18
N ILE A 44 4.51 -2.28 16.29
CA ILE A 44 3.18 -1.75 16.63
C ILE A 44 2.25 -2.90 17.05
N ARG A 45 2.29 -4.04 16.35
CA ARG A 45 1.56 -5.27 16.75
C ARG A 45 1.97 -5.76 18.15
N LYS A 46 3.21 -5.51 18.56
CA LYS A 46 3.74 -5.81 19.90
C LYS A 46 3.47 -4.71 20.94
N GLY A 47 2.70 -3.68 20.60
CA GLY A 47 2.26 -2.62 21.51
C GLY A 47 3.11 -1.34 21.47
N ALA A 48 4.03 -1.19 20.52
CA ALA A 48 4.71 0.08 20.33
C ALA A 48 3.72 1.17 19.85
N SER A 49 3.89 2.39 20.35
CA SER A 49 3.15 3.56 19.87
C SER A 49 3.58 3.92 18.46
N VAL A 50 2.64 3.93 17.50
CA VAL A 50 2.94 4.41 16.13
C VAL A 50 3.42 5.85 16.14
N ARG A 51 2.86 6.69 17.03
CA ARG A 51 3.17 8.12 17.14
C ARG A 51 4.64 8.37 17.48
N ASP A 52 5.21 7.52 18.33
CA ASP A 52 6.60 7.62 18.78
C ASP A 52 7.57 7.20 17.66
N LEU A 53 7.08 6.43 16.67
CA LEU A 53 7.88 5.92 15.56
C LEU A 53 7.86 6.83 14.34
N LEU A 54 6.93 7.80 14.24
CA LEU A 54 6.76 8.63 13.05
C LEU A 54 8.02 9.42 12.66
N ASP A 55 8.71 9.99 13.65
CA ASP A 55 9.95 10.75 13.43
C ASP A 55 11.06 9.82 12.93
N PHE A 56 11.21 8.65 13.55
CA PHE A 56 12.20 7.65 13.16
C PHE A 56 11.97 7.14 11.73
N LEU A 57 10.70 7.05 11.31
CA LEU A 57 10.30 6.62 9.97
C LEU A 57 10.43 7.70 8.91
N GLY A 58 10.75 8.93 9.30
CA GLY A 58 10.81 10.06 8.37
C GLY A 58 9.45 10.43 7.76
N VAL A 59 8.34 10.12 8.45
CA VAL A 59 7.01 10.44 7.95
C VAL A 59 6.80 11.97 7.97
N PRO A 60 6.52 12.61 6.83
CA PRO A 60 6.34 14.04 6.77
C PRO A 60 5.12 14.46 7.60
N PRO A 61 5.11 15.66 8.23
CA PRO A 61 4.01 16.10 9.08
C PRO A 61 2.63 16.00 8.42
N SER A 62 2.55 16.26 7.10
CA SER A 62 1.34 16.15 6.28
C SER A 62 0.77 14.72 6.21
N ALA A 63 1.62 13.70 6.30
CA ALA A 63 1.24 12.28 6.23
C ALA A 63 1.04 11.61 7.59
N ARG A 64 1.49 12.23 8.68
CA ARG A 64 1.35 11.65 10.03
C ARG A 64 -0.08 11.27 10.39
N PRO A 65 -1.11 12.10 10.14
CA PRO A 65 -2.47 11.74 10.48
C PRO A 65 -2.93 10.46 9.77
N VAL A 66 -2.64 10.31 8.46
CA VAL A 66 -3.09 9.14 7.69
C VAL A 66 -2.33 7.87 8.10
N VAL A 67 -1.04 7.97 8.43
CA VAL A 67 -0.27 6.84 8.96
C VAL A 67 -0.82 6.40 10.32
N VAL A 68 -1.11 7.34 11.21
CA VAL A 68 -1.70 7.04 12.51
C VAL A 68 -3.07 6.38 12.34
N ALA A 69 -3.95 6.92 11.49
CA ALA A 69 -5.25 6.32 11.19
C ALA A 69 -5.12 4.89 10.62
N ALA A 70 -4.07 4.62 9.83
CA ALA A 70 -3.80 3.27 9.34
C ALA A 70 -3.39 2.28 10.43
N PHE A 71 -2.96 2.70 11.63
CA PHE A 71 -2.54 1.79 12.70
C PHE A 71 -3.44 1.81 13.94
N GLU A 72 -4.02 2.96 14.31
CA GLU A 72 -4.81 3.15 15.52
C GLU A 72 -6.33 3.06 15.28
N ASP A 73 -6.81 3.35 14.07
CA ASP A 73 -8.24 3.36 13.74
C ASP A 73 -8.67 2.11 12.95
N ALA A 74 -9.98 1.99 12.72
CA ALA A 74 -10.53 1.00 11.80
C ALA A 74 -10.04 1.26 10.36
N ARG A 75 -9.51 0.20 9.73
CA ARG A 75 -9.08 0.20 8.33
C ARG A 75 -9.57 -1.04 7.61
N THR A 76 -9.74 -0.92 6.29
CA THR A 76 -9.82 -2.07 5.39
C THR A 76 -8.69 -1.96 4.38
N TYR A 77 -8.13 -3.09 3.98
CA TYR A 77 -7.05 -3.09 3.01
C TYR A 77 -7.08 -4.33 2.14
N VAL A 78 -6.46 -4.22 0.97
CA VAL A 78 -6.19 -5.33 0.06
C VAL A 78 -4.70 -5.35 -0.24
N GLU A 79 -4.12 -6.54 -0.28
CA GLU A 79 -2.79 -6.79 -0.83
C GLU A 79 -2.91 -7.51 -2.17
N ILE A 80 -2.20 -7.00 -3.16
CA ILE A 80 -2.28 -7.41 -4.56
C ILE A 80 -0.93 -8.00 -4.93
N VAL A 81 -0.91 -9.30 -5.22
CA VAL A 81 0.28 -10.03 -5.69
C VAL A 81 0.00 -10.52 -7.10
N ALA A 82 0.86 -10.15 -8.04
CA ALA A 82 0.77 -10.62 -9.41
C ALA A 82 1.46 -11.98 -9.54
N GLY A 83 0.95 -12.82 -10.43
CA GLY A 83 1.59 -14.08 -10.76
C GLY A 83 1.23 -14.56 -12.15
N GLN A 84 2.10 -15.39 -12.70
CA GLN A 84 1.90 -16.03 -13.98
C GLN A 84 2.18 -17.53 -13.87
N HIS A 85 1.59 -18.30 -14.77
CA HIS A 85 1.90 -19.70 -14.97
C HIS A 85 2.38 -19.89 -16.42
N ARG A 86 3.66 -20.18 -16.58
CA ARG A 86 4.30 -20.29 -17.89
C ARG A 86 5.15 -21.55 -17.92
N ASP A 87 4.95 -22.38 -18.94
CA ASP A 87 5.74 -23.60 -19.20
C ASP A 87 5.81 -24.56 -18.00
N GLY A 88 4.71 -24.67 -17.23
CA GLY A 88 4.62 -25.52 -16.03
C GLY A 88 5.19 -24.89 -14.75
N HIS A 89 5.68 -23.66 -14.82
CA HIS A 89 6.23 -22.93 -13.68
C HIS A 89 5.29 -21.80 -13.25
N ARG A 90 5.01 -21.75 -11.95
CA ARG A 90 4.31 -20.63 -11.30
C ARG A 90 5.33 -19.65 -10.75
N VAL A 91 5.20 -18.38 -11.15
CA VAL A 91 6.05 -17.27 -10.68
C VAL A 91 5.15 -16.17 -10.15
N SER A 92 5.49 -15.58 -9.01
CA SER A 92 4.79 -14.43 -8.41
C SER A 92 5.76 -13.28 -8.16
N THR A 93 5.24 -12.07 -8.02
CA THR A 93 6.03 -10.94 -7.52
C THR A 93 6.47 -11.20 -6.08
N ASP A 94 7.69 -10.79 -5.74
CA ASP A 94 8.25 -10.95 -4.38
C ASP A 94 7.52 -10.07 -3.34
N VAL A 95 6.98 -8.94 -3.79
CA VAL A 95 6.29 -7.94 -2.96
C VAL A 95 4.98 -7.55 -3.65
N GLY A 96 3.96 -7.31 -2.84
CA GLY A 96 2.64 -6.88 -3.31
C GLY A 96 2.44 -5.36 -3.25
N VAL A 97 1.43 -4.89 -3.97
CA VAL A 97 0.87 -3.55 -3.84
C VAL A 97 -0.22 -3.59 -2.78
N SER A 98 -0.32 -2.56 -1.93
CA SER A 98 -1.40 -2.45 -0.95
C SER A 98 -2.28 -1.23 -1.22
N VAL A 99 -3.59 -1.39 -1.13
CA VAL A 99 -4.54 -0.28 -1.09
C VAL A 99 -5.24 -0.31 0.26
N VAL A 100 -5.17 0.79 1.00
CA VAL A 100 -5.62 0.90 2.39
C VAL A 100 -6.65 2.02 2.50
N ASP A 101 -7.86 1.69 2.91
CA ASP A 101 -8.88 2.68 3.30
C ASP A 101 -8.77 2.94 4.81
N THR A 102 -8.40 4.18 5.15
CA THR A 102 -8.36 4.69 6.53
C THR A 102 -9.55 5.62 6.78
N THR A 103 -9.75 6.05 8.03
CA THR A 103 -10.71 7.10 8.39
C THR A 103 -10.42 8.45 7.72
N LEU A 104 -9.18 8.67 7.23
CA LEU A 104 -8.73 9.90 6.58
C LEU A 104 -8.60 9.77 5.05
N GLY A 105 -9.05 8.66 4.48
CA GLY A 105 -9.04 8.42 3.05
C GLY A 105 -8.19 7.22 2.63
N ARG A 106 -8.17 7.00 1.32
CA ARG A 106 -7.47 5.90 0.66
C ARG A 106 -6.00 6.22 0.41
N VAL A 107 -5.15 5.27 0.77
CA VAL A 107 -3.70 5.28 0.55
C VAL A 107 -3.32 4.13 -0.38
N LEU A 108 -2.45 4.41 -1.34
CA LEU A 108 -1.76 3.39 -2.14
C LEU A 108 -0.34 3.23 -1.60
N VAL A 109 0.08 1.98 -1.43
CA VAL A 109 1.46 1.60 -1.09
C VAL A 109 2.00 0.72 -2.20
N SER A 110 2.94 1.24 -2.98
CA SER A 110 3.52 0.51 -4.13
C SER A 110 5.01 0.24 -3.90
N PRO A 111 5.49 -1.00 -4.06
CA PRO A 111 6.90 -1.33 -3.95
C PRO A 111 7.66 -0.98 -5.24
N SER A 112 8.90 -0.56 -5.08
CA SER A 112 9.88 -0.44 -6.17
C SER A 112 11.22 -1.00 -5.71
N LYS A 113 12.01 -1.52 -6.64
CA LYS A 113 13.35 -2.03 -6.33
C LYS A 113 14.39 -0.96 -6.63
N ALA A 114 15.11 -0.53 -5.60
CA ALA A 114 16.23 0.39 -5.75
C ALA A 114 17.42 -0.28 -6.46
N PHE A 115 18.40 0.52 -6.91
CA PHE A 115 19.57 0.04 -7.64
C PHE A 115 20.41 -0.97 -6.83
N ASP A 116 20.44 -0.83 -5.51
CA ASP A 116 21.13 -1.74 -4.59
C ASP A 116 20.33 -3.01 -4.27
N GLY A 117 19.15 -3.17 -4.89
CA GLY A 117 18.25 -4.29 -4.69
C GLY A 117 17.31 -4.16 -3.49
N GLU A 118 17.40 -3.08 -2.71
CA GLU A 118 16.48 -2.83 -1.59
C GLU A 118 15.07 -2.52 -2.12
N TRP A 119 14.06 -3.12 -1.49
CA TRP A 119 12.67 -2.78 -1.75
C TRP A 119 12.30 -1.49 -1.02
N ILE A 120 11.75 -0.53 -1.75
CA ILE A 120 11.26 0.75 -1.24
C ILE A 120 9.74 0.77 -1.39
N SER A 121 9.03 0.98 -0.28
CA SER A 121 7.59 1.22 -0.27
C SER A 121 7.33 2.72 -0.42
N THR A 122 6.57 3.09 -1.46
CA THR A 122 6.14 4.48 -1.69
C THR A 122 4.66 4.61 -1.36
N PHE A 123 4.33 5.61 -0.56
CA PHE A 123 2.99 5.92 -0.05
C PHE A 123 2.48 7.16 -0.77
N VAL A 124 1.34 7.02 -1.45
CA VAL A 124 0.72 8.11 -2.22
C VAL A 124 -0.79 8.13 -1.98
N PRO A 125 -1.49 9.26 -2.22
CA PRO A 125 -2.95 9.28 -2.31
C PRO A 125 -3.47 8.20 -3.26
N GLY A 126 -4.43 7.39 -2.80
CA GLY A 126 -4.98 6.28 -3.58
C GLY A 126 -5.95 6.70 -4.68
N VAL A 127 -5.52 7.59 -5.57
CA VAL A 127 -6.28 8.00 -6.75
C VAL A 127 -6.37 6.83 -7.75
N PRO A 128 -7.48 6.67 -8.49
CA PRO A 128 -7.66 5.53 -9.38
C PRO A 128 -6.54 5.34 -10.41
N ILE A 129 -6.00 6.43 -10.96
CA ILE A 129 -4.90 6.36 -11.93
C ILE A 129 -3.60 5.83 -11.31
N ALA A 130 -3.32 6.16 -10.04
CA ALA A 130 -2.13 5.67 -9.34
C ALA A 130 -2.26 4.17 -9.02
N ILE A 131 -3.45 3.74 -8.59
CA ILE A 131 -3.74 2.31 -8.35
C ILE A 131 -3.59 1.52 -9.65
N ALA A 132 -4.16 2.03 -10.75
CA ALA A 132 -4.06 1.38 -12.06
C ALA A 132 -2.63 1.32 -12.61
N ALA A 133 -1.77 2.29 -12.28
CA ALA A 133 -0.38 2.30 -12.71
C ALA A 133 0.52 1.38 -11.86
N ALA A 134 0.12 1.09 -10.62
CA ALA A 134 0.90 0.24 -9.71
C ALA A 134 0.68 -1.27 -9.94
N VAL A 135 -0.39 -1.66 -10.63
CA VAL A 135 -0.82 -3.04 -10.84
C VAL A 135 -0.53 -3.50 -12.26
#